data_AF-A0A2A5IM69-F1
#
_entry.id   AF-A0A2A5IM69-F1
#
_cell.length_a   1.000
_cell.length_b   1.000
_cell.length_c   1.000
_cell.angle_alpha   90.00
_cell.angle_beta   90.00
_cell.angle_gamma   90.00
#
_symmetry.space_group_name_H-M   'P 1'
#
loop_
_entity.id
_entity.type
_entity.pdbx_description
1 polymer ?
#
loop_
_entity_poly.entity_id
_entity_poly.type
_entity_poly.pdbx_seq_one_letter_code
_entity_poly.pdbx_strand_id
1 'polypeptide(L)'
;MDITKRVTLKNKELYIRIHAEPLYMGGWEVKSFTVKQVNNSDRFIKQESLSYIGMPIKKVVLDIAEEAKKHFERREIAEEELKELDDWDGIIKS
;
A
#
# COMPACT_ATOMS: atom_id res chain seq x y z
N MET A 1 -16.44 5.83 9.39
CA MET A 1 -16.12 7.08 8.64
C MET A 1 -15.32 6.73 7.40
N ASP A 2 -15.73 7.23 6.24
CA ASP A 2 -14.97 7.12 4.99
C ASP A 2 -13.99 8.29 4.86
N ILE A 3 -12.72 7.98 4.62
CA ILE A 3 -11.67 8.96 4.37
C ILE A 3 -11.08 8.69 3.00
N THR A 4 -10.99 9.74 2.19
CA THR A 4 -10.32 9.70 0.89
C THR A 4 -9.18 10.70 0.86
N LYS A 5 -7.99 10.25 0.46
CA LYS A 5 -6.83 11.12 0.30
C LYS A 5 -5.99 10.76 -0.92
N ARG A 6 -5.49 11.80 -1.59
CA ARG A 6 -4.41 11.70 -2.56
C ARG A 6 -3.12 12.09 -1.86
N VAL A 7 -2.09 11.25 -1.98
CA VAL A 7 -0.77 11.51 -1.41
C VAL A 7 0.30 11.26 -2.46
N THR A 8 1.35 12.08 -2.45
CA THR A 8 2.53 11.88 -3.30
C THR A 8 3.67 11.42 -2.42
N LEU A 9 4.22 10.24 -2.70
CA LEU A 9 5.30 9.64 -1.92
C LEU A 9 6.41 9.18 -2.89
N LYS A 10 7.57 9.84 -2.85
CA LYS A 10 8.73 9.57 -3.72
C LYS A 10 8.35 9.39 -5.20
N ASN A 11 7.67 10.37 -5.78
CA ASN A 11 7.20 10.40 -7.19
C ASN A 11 6.09 9.40 -7.56
N LYS A 12 5.59 8.58 -6.62
CA LYS A 12 4.38 7.80 -6.82
C LYS A 12 3.20 8.56 -6.24
N GLU A 13 2.19 8.79 -7.09
CA GLU A 13 0.90 9.32 -6.63
C GLU A 13 -0.02 8.18 -6.25
N LEU A 14 -0.54 8.22 -5.03
CA LEU A 14 -1.41 7.21 -4.46
C LEU A 14 -2.76 7.82 -4.13
N TYR A 15 -3.83 7.11 -4.49
CA TYR A 15 -5.18 7.39 -4.07
C TYR A 15 -5.59 6.37 -3.00
N ILE A 16 -5.88 6.87 -1.80
CA ILE A 16 -6.13 6.07 -0.59
C ILE A 16 -7.58 6.28 -0.16
N ARG A 17 -8.32 5.17 0.00
CA ARG A 17 -9.64 5.14 0.63
C ARG A 17 -9.57 4.29 1.90
N ILE A 18 -10.01 4.83 3.03
CA ILE A 18 -9.96 4.20 4.35
C ILE A 18 -11.37 4.21 4.96
N HIS A 19 -11.78 3.08 5.52
CA HIS A 19 -12.98 2.99 6.36
C HIS A 19 -12.51 2.82 7.80
N ALA A 20 -12.71 3.86 8.62
CA ALA A 20 -12.21 3.89 9.99
C ALA A 20 -13.25 4.43 10.98
N GLU A 21 -13.13 4.02 12.24
CA GLU A 21 -13.96 4.46 13.35
C GLU A 21 -13.07 5.03 14.46
N PRO A 22 -13.49 6.10 15.15
CA PRO A 22 -12.74 6.62 16.29
C PRO A 22 -12.79 5.62 17.45
N LEU A 23 -11.66 5.42 18.13
CA LEU A 23 -11.57 4.60 19.34
C LEU A 23 -11.90 5.41 20.58
N TYR A 24 -12.56 4.79 21.57
CA TYR A 24 -12.88 5.44 22.86
C TYR A 24 -11.65 5.98 23.60
N MET A 25 -10.53 5.26 23.52
CA MET A 25 -9.25 5.66 24.13
C MET A 25 -8.46 6.69 23.29
N GLY A 26 -9.06 7.20 22.21
CA GLY A 26 -8.38 8.04 21.22
C GLY A 26 -7.62 7.21 20.16
N GLY A 27 -7.57 7.74 18.94
CA GLY A 27 -7.03 7.05 17.78
C GLY A 27 -8.12 6.49 16.87
N TRP A 28 -7.76 5.51 16.05
CA TRP A 28 -8.62 5.01 14.97
C TRP A 28 -8.56 3.49 14.84
N GLU A 29 -9.72 2.88 14.66
CA GLU A 29 -9.84 1.51 14.18
C GLU A 29 -10.10 1.56 12.67
N VAL A 30 -9.15 1.08 11.86
CA VAL A 30 -9.31 0.98 10.41
C VAL A 30 -9.88 -0.40 10.09
N LYS A 31 -11.11 -0.48 9.60
CA LYS A 31 -11.77 -1.74 9.22
C LYS A 31 -11.30 -2.25 7.86
N SER A 32 -11.00 -1.32 6.95
CA SER A 32 -10.46 -1.63 5.64
C SER A 32 -9.81 -0.42 4.99
N PHE A 33 -8.92 -0.68 4.03
CA PHE A 33 -8.43 0.36 3.13
C PHE A 33 -8.13 -0.18 1.74
N THR A 34 -8.11 0.73 0.77
CA THR A 34 -7.69 0.48 -0.60
C THR A 34 -6.75 1.60 -1.03
N VAL A 35 -5.61 1.22 -1.59
CA VAL A 35 -4.64 2.13 -2.19
C VAL A 35 -4.50 1.79 -3.67
N LYS A 36 -4.65 2.79 -4.54
CA LYS A 36 -4.42 2.66 -5.98
C LYS A 36 -3.28 3.59 -6.37
N GLN A 37 -2.36 3.11 -7.20
CA GLN A 37 -1.40 3.99 -7.85
C GLN A 37 -2.13 4.75 -8.97
N VAL A 38 -1.85 6.04 -9.14
CA VAL A 38 -2.57 6.84 -10.17
C VAL A 38 -2.07 6.50 -11.58
N ASN A 39 -0.78 6.20 -11.70
CA ASN A 39 -0.11 5.97 -12.99
C ASN A 39 -0.04 4.48 -13.38
N ASN A 40 -0.62 3.58 -12.58
CA ASN A 40 -0.65 2.15 -12.83
C ASN A 40 -2.04 1.61 -12.39
N SER A 41 -2.53 0.54 -13.01
CA SER A 41 -3.75 -0.16 -12.57
C SER A 41 -3.59 -0.93 -11.25
N ASP A 42 -2.38 -0.97 -10.70
CA ASP A 42 -2.09 -1.68 -9.46
C ASP A 42 -2.83 -1.13 -8.24
N ARG A 43 -3.26 -2.08 -7.41
CA ARG A 43 -4.06 -1.82 -6.21
C ARG A 43 -3.61 -2.69 -5.06
N PHE A 44 -3.56 -2.09 -3.88
CA PHE A 44 -3.34 -2.76 -2.61
C PHE A 44 -4.61 -2.64 -1.76
N ILE A 45 -5.16 -3.78 -1.32
CA ILE A 45 -6.43 -3.84 -0.58
C ILE A 45 -6.18 -4.63 0.70
N LYS A 46 -6.68 -4.10 1.82
CA LYS A 46 -6.68 -4.80 3.11
C LYS A 46 -8.06 -4.69 3.75
N GLN A 47 -8.62 -5.82 4.14
CA GLN A 47 -9.94 -5.96 4.78
C GLN A 47 -9.77 -6.62 6.16
N GLU A 48 -9.00 -5.96 7.01
CA GLU A 48 -8.69 -6.42 8.37
C GLU A 48 -8.82 -5.22 9.31
N SER A 49 -9.30 -5.47 10.53
CA SER A 49 -9.41 -4.43 11.55
C SER A 49 -8.05 -4.16 12.17
N LEU A 50 -7.51 -2.96 11.94
CA LEU A 50 -6.23 -2.50 12.45
C LEU A 50 -6.44 -1.34 13.43
N SER A 51 -5.88 -1.48 14.64
CA SER A 51 -6.02 -0.49 15.71
C SER A 51 -4.82 0.45 15.76
N TYR A 52 -5.06 1.74 15.56
CA TYR A 52 -4.08 2.82 15.63
C TYR A 52 -4.36 3.69 16.87
N ILE A 53 -3.95 3.21 18.03
CA ILE A 53 -4.23 3.83 19.33
C ILE A 53 -3.38 5.10 19.50
N GLY A 54 -4.00 6.19 19.94
CA GLY A 54 -3.31 7.47 20.20
C GLY A 54 -2.75 8.17 18.95
N MET A 55 -3.03 7.66 17.75
CA MET A 55 -2.53 8.22 16.50
C MET A 55 -3.55 9.17 15.86
N PRO A 56 -3.14 10.36 15.38
CA PRO A 56 -4.02 11.21 14.59
C PRO A 56 -4.26 10.57 13.22
N ILE A 57 -5.42 10.83 12.60
CA ILE A 57 -5.79 10.19 11.33
C ILE A 57 -4.78 10.46 10.20
N LYS A 58 -4.11 11.62 10.23
CA LYS A 58 -3.05 11.95 9.28
C LYS A 58 -1.89 10.95 9.34
N LYS A 59 -1.53 10.48 10.54
CA LYS A 59 -0.45 9.50 10.73
C LYS A 59 -0.88 8.12 10.22
N VAL A 60 -2.12 7.73 10.49
CA VAL A 60 -2.74 6.50 9.95
C VAL A 60 -2.69 6.48 8.42
N VAL A 61 -3.04 7.59 7.74
CA VAL A 61 -2.96 7.70 6.28
C VAL A 61 -1.53 7.51 5.77
N LEU A 62 -0.54 8.08 6.45
CA LEU A 62 0.88 7.95 6.06
C LEU A 62 1.39 6.51 6.24
N ASP A 63 1.04 5.86 7.34
CA ASP A 63 1.48 4.47 7.59
C ASP A 63 0.87 3.51 6.55
N ILE A 64 -0.41 3.71 6.19
CA ILE A 64 -1.05 2.97 5.09
C ILE A 64 -0.37 3.24 3.75
N ALA A 65 0.03 4.49 3.47
CA ALA A 65 0.73 4.84 2.25
C ALA A 65 2.11 4.15 2.16
N GLU A 66 2.86 4.09 3.27
CA GLU A 66 4.14 3.41 3.35
C GLU A 66 4.02 1.89 3.19
N GLU A 67 3.01 1.26 3.78
CA GLU A 67 2.72 -0.17 3.61
C GLU A 67 2.41 -0.50 2.14
N ALA A 68 1.51 0.28 1.53
CA ALA A 68 1.16 0.11 0.11
C ALA A 68 2.37 0.26 -0.81
N LYS A 69 3.23 1.24 -0.51
CA LYS A 69 4.46 1.47 -1.28
C LYS A 69 5.38 0.24 -1.26
N LYS A 70 5.62 -0.36 -0.10
CA LYS A 70 6.43 -1.59 0.02
C LYS A 70 5.81 -2.75 -0.79
N HIS A 71 4.48 -2.83 -0.82
CA HIS A 71 3.79 -3.83 -1.63
C HIS A 71 4.05 -3.61 -3.13
N PHE A 72 3.89 -2.38 -3.63
CA PHE A 72 4.14 -2.06 -5.04
C PHE A 72 5.60 -2.26 -5.45
N GLU A 73 6.57 -1.83 -4.62
CA GLU A 73 8.00 -2.02 -4.90
C GLU A 73 8.37 -3.51 -4.98
N ARG A 74 7.81 -4.35 -4.11
CA ARG A 74 8.04 -5.81 -4.17
C ARG A 74 7.46 -6.43 -5.44
N ARG A 75 6.32 -5.94 -5.94
CA ARG A 75 5.74 -6.44 -7.19
C ARG A 75 6.57 -6.04 -8.41
N GLU A 76 7.01 -4.79 -8.47
CA GLU A 76 7.90 -4.31 -9.54
C GLU A 76 9.19 -5.16 -9.61
N ILE A 77 9.83 -5.43 -8.45
CA ILE A 77 11.03 -6.30 -8.41
C ILE A 77 10.70 -7.72 -8.89
N ALA A 78 9.61 -8.33 -8.41
CA ALA A 78 9.24 -9.68 -8.82
C ALA A 78 8.91 -9.77 -10.33
N GLU A 79 8.33 -8.72 -10.91
CA GLU A 79 8.05 -8.64 -12.36
C GLU A 79 9.35 -8.48 -13.17
N GLU A 80 10.31 -7.71 -12.67
CA GLU A 80 11.66 -7.62 -13.25
C GLU A 80 12.40 -8.96 -13.19
N GLU A 81 12.42 -9.63 -12.02
CA GLU A 81 13.05 -10.95 -11.85
C GLU A 81 12.43 -12.01 -12.77
N LEU A 82 11.10 -12.04 -12.91
CA LEU A 82 10.41 -12.97 -13.82
C LEU A 82 10.78 -12.70 -15.28
N LYS A 83 10.90 -11.43 -15.67
CA LYS A 83 11.30 -11.07 -17.02
C LYS A 83 12.76 -11.45 -17.31
N GLU A 84 13.67 -11.21 -16.36
CA GLU A 84 15.06 -11.65 -16.48
C GLU A 84 15.17 -13.17 -16.62
N LEU A 85 14.31 -13.92 -15.91
CA LEU A 85 14.24 -15.38 -16.03
C LEU A 85 13.68 -15.83 -17.39
N ASP A 86 12.65 -15.18 -17.91
CA ASP A 86 12.08 -15.47 -19.23
C ASP A 86 13.09 -15.19 -20.36
N ASP A 87 13.91 -14.14 -20.20
CA ASP A 87 14.97 -13.76 -21.14
C ASP A 87 16.25 -14.61 -20.98
N TRP A 88 16.31 -15.51 -20.00
CA TRP A 88 17.49 -16.32 -19.71
C TRP A 88 17.56 -17.59 -20.58
N ASP A 89 18.56 -17.66 -21.46
CA ASP A 89 18.84 -18.80 -22.37
C ASP A 89 19.22 -20.13 -21.65
N GLY A 90 19.15 -20.19 -20.33
CA GLY A 90 19.24 -21.45 -19.57
C GLY A 90 20.60 -22.15 -19.58
N ILE A 91 21.66 -21.52 -20.11
CA ILE A 91 23.00 -22.15 -20.19
C ILE A 91 23.64 -22.16 -18.80
N ILE A 92 23.37 -23.23 -18.06
CA ILE A 92 24.14 -23.61 -16.88
C ILE A 92 25.46 -24.21 -17.37
N LYS A 93 26.52 -23.41 -17.41
CA LYS A 93 27.87 -23.94 -17.66
C LYS A 93 28.28 -24.75 -16.42
N SER A 94 28.25 -26.08 -16.57
CA SER A 94 28.87 -27.03 -15.66
C SER A 94 30.39 -26.91 -15.70
#